data_AF-A0AAD7N7F9-F1
#
_entry.id   AF-A0AAD7N7F9-F1
#
_cell.length_a   1.000
_cell.length_b   1.000
_cell.length_c   1.000
_cell.angle_alpha   90.00
_cell.angle_beta   90.00
_cell.angle_gamma   90.00
#
_symmetry.space_group_name_H-M   'P 1'
#
loop_
_entity.id
_entity.type
_entity.pdbx_description
1 polymer ?
#
loop_
_entity_poly.entity_id
_entity_poly.type
_entity_poly.pdbx_seq_one_letter_code
_entity_poly.pdbx_strand_id
1 'polypeptide(L)'
;MFTPAYITLSSKKFLDDVVQSWVDVPTLKDYLNQISAPSTSSLPPPEVTDPVRIKIEPPSAPTPLVKMEPQVPDLPITVKVRTLNEAGKEVFEILSDSEPDVDGRDSDIEVVDALRPSSRASSVISSSYVNPGGSDSEGLDAAGQDLESSAMSDATDLAESDTGWQDDGTSLVRVGTFRPTRRMTVEQMEYRTGPALLYPIHRIPTDIVVDLSDEKHWFRDSGTGELISLSSIIFNSVRVRGEVEFNSDFFWTTAGAICSGREPVECKRIGGECRGVHACDQLDRALRDVVRFQLDPTSRDAVIAAQQDTRRRDGNSHEERAVPCLGSSRGHDHFIGCTGWKPNWQDHHLYKMIPDNVDANLIARGLAGQALSDDPAKDTPPCSAMIPPRTGLRKKYCSHAHIVNGVQVRGQIQNYACDATRNMWIPKDPSIRKVLIIHGPTPHNHPMPMLTKATFEIKDTYRSIIAASGVLGATVSKIDNAQSTKLLLNGKTPAAFAPALYDNRLKQDMVRAAKLEKYRNGLGVDAILPMYYAELVKPLPERYISGQSKKKASQIFFFSFLLFSCAEAH
;
A
#
# COMPACT_ATOMS: atom_id res chain seq x y z
N MET A 1 37.91 -14.76 -27.31
CA MET A 1 37.19 -14.78 -26.02
C MET A 1 37.57 -16.04 -25.28
N PHE A 2 37.92 -15.95 -23.99
CA PHE A 2 38.33 -17.10 -23.20
C PHE A 2 37.11 -17.81 -22.60
N THR A 3 37.16 -19.15 -22.53
CA THR A 3 36.06 -19.94 -21.96
C THR A 3 36.00 -19.78 -20.43
N PRO A 4 34.82 -19.93 -19.79
CA PRO A 4 34.69 -19.86 -18.34
C PRO A 4 35.60 -20.84 -17.57
N ALA A 5 35.88 -22.01 -18.16
CA ALA A 5 36.81 -22.98 -17.60
C ALA A 5 38.27 -22.49 -17.63
N TYR A 6 38.69 -21.81 -18.71
CA TYR A 6 40.02 -21.23 -18.84
C TYR A 6 40.25 -20.07 -17.86
N ILE A 7 39.22 -19.24 -17.65
CA ILE A 7 39.24 -18.12 -16.70
C ILE A 7 39.36 -18.64 -15.26
N THR A 8 38.63 -19.70 -14.93
CA THR A 8 38.69 -20.31 -13.58
C THR A 8 40.07 -20.91 -13.30
N LEU A 9 40.66 -21.65 -14.26
CA LEU A 9 41.98 -22.26 -14.11
C LEU A 9 43.14 -21.26 -14.09
N SER A 10 42.96 -20.09 -14.71
CA SER A 10 44.01 -19.08 -14.90
C SER A 10 43.75 -17.78 -14.12
N SER A 11 42.83 -17.83 -13.15
CA SER A 11 42.30 -16.65 -12.42
C SER A 11 43.38 -15.79 -11.79
N LYS A 12 44.45 -16.38 -11.23
CA LYS A 12 45.59 -15.65 -10.67
C LYS A 12 46.35 -14.85 -11.74
N LYS A 13 46.58 -15.45 -12.91
CA LYS A 13 47.27 -14.80 -14.03
C LYS A 13 46.46 -13.64 -14.60
N PHE A 14 45.13 -13.79 -14.61
CA PHE A 14 44.22 -12.74 -15.06
C PHE A 14 44.15 -11.58 -14.07
N LEU A 15 44.13 -11.86 -12.77
CA LEU A 15 44.15 -10.80 -11.74
C LEU A 15 45.48 -10.07 -11.71
N ASP A 16 46.61 -10.77 -11.84
CA ASP A 16 47.93 -10.14 -11.81
C ASP A 16 48.17 -9.24 -13.05
N ASP A 17 47.77 -9.68 -14.26
CA ASP A 17 47.94 -8.88 -15.49
C ASP A 17 46.89 -7.74 -15.63
N VAL A 18 45.65 -7.94 -15.17
CA VAL A 18 44.59 -6.92 -15.28
C VAL A 18 44.73 -5.84 -14.20
N VAL A 19 45.10 -6.20 -12.97
CA VAL A 19 45.29 -5.22 -11.90
C VAL A 19 46.50 -4.33 -12.18
N GLN A 20 47.57 -4.86 -12.77
CA GLN A 20 48.75 -4.06 -13.12
C GLN A 20 48.56 -3.15 -14.34
N SER A 21 47.59 -3.43 -15.22
CA SER A 21 47.40 -2.64 -16.46
C SER A 21 46.28 -1.60 -16.37
N TRP A 22 45.31 -1.74 -15.46
CA TRP A 22 44.14 -0.86 -15.38
C TRP A 22 44.12 0.07 -14.17
N VAL A 23 44.88 -0.24 -13.12
CA VAL A 23 44.92 0.56 -11.91
C VAL A 23 46.34 1.06 -11.72
N ASP A 24 46.55 2.36 -11.92
CA ASP A 24 47.77 3.04 -11.53
C ASP A 24 47.82 3.11 -9.99
N VAL A 25 48.37 2.06 -9.40
CA VAL A 25 48.45 1.85 -7.94
C VAL A 25 49.11 3.03 -7.22
N PRO A 26 50.19 3.66 -7.73
CA PRO A 26 50.71 4.94 -7.22
C PRO A 26 49.65 6.04 -7.10
N THR A 27 48.90 6.29 -8.18
CA THR A 27 47.86 7.34 -8.22
C THR A 27 46.73 7.07 -7.23
N LEU A 28 46.32 5.80 -7.06
CA LEU A 28 45.32 5.42 -6.06
C LEU A 28 45.83 5.64 -4.63
N LYS A 29 47.12 5.39 -4.38
CA LYS A 29 47.74 5.55 -3.06
C LYS A 29 47.84 7.04 -2.68
N ASP A 30 48.18 7.90 -3.64
CA ASP A 30 48.22 9.35 -3.44
C ASP A 30 46.83 9.93 -3.16
N TYR A 31 45.81 9.44 -3.86
CA TYR A 31 44.42 9.82 -3.59
C TYR A 31 43.98 9.46 -2.16
N LEU A 32 44.25 8.23 -1.71
CA LEU A 32 43.89 7.80 -0.35
C LEU A 32 44.64 8.60 0.73
N ASN A 33 45.87 9.01 0.46
CA ASN A 33 46.65 9.87 1.36
C ASN A 33 46.10 11.30 1.42
N GLN A 34 45.57 11.84 0.31
CA GLN A 34 44.93 13.17 0.30
C GLN A 34 43.63 13.22 1.11
N ILE A 35 42.87 12.13 1.13
CA ILE A 35 41.59 12.06 1.88
C ILE A 35 41.84 11.90 3.39
N SER A 36 43.02 11.42 3.79
CA SER A 36 43.35 11.10 5.18
C SER A 36 43.95 12.27 5.97
N ALA A 37 44.15 13.44 5.35
CA ALA A 37 44.69 14.61 6.04
C ALA A 37 43.57 15.44 6.70
N PRO A 38 43.59 15.66 8.04
CA PRO A 38 42.59 16.49 8.70
C PRO A 38 42.80 17.97 8.38
N SER A 39 41.79 18.62 7.83
CA SER A 39 41.75 20.05 7.57
C SER A 39 41.48 20.85 8.85
N THR A 40 42.54 21.38 9.46
CA THR A 40 42.43 22.52 10.39
C THR A 40 42.34 23.82 9.59
N SER A 41 41.17 24.47 9.58
CA SER A 41 41.04 25.87 9.17
C SER A 41 40.39 26.71 10.27
N SER A 42 41.15 27.69 10.75
CA SER A 42 40.69 28.78 11.60
C SER A 42 40.26 29.95 10.71
N LEU A 43 39.01 30.39 10.83
CA LEU A 43 38.46 31.56 10.14
C LEU A 43 38.82 32.87 10.85
N PRO A 44 39.19 33.94 10.13
CA PRO A 44 39.05 35.33 10.59
C PRO A 44 37.71 35.95 10.12
N PRO A 45 37.26 37.07 10.72
CA PRO A 45 35.92 37.63 10.52
C PRO A 45 35.78 38.42 9.21
N PRO A 46 34.55 38.64 8.73
CA PRO A 46 34.32 39.06 7.36
C PRO A 46 34.44 40.59 7.16
N GLU A 47 35.09 40.95 6.06
CA GLU A 47 35.11 42.29 5.49
C GLU A 47 33.99 42.42 4.45
N VAL A 48 33.27 43.55 4.49
CA VAL A 48 32.09 43.84 3.68
C VAL A 48 32.52 44.35 2.30
N THR A 49 32.07 43.70 1.23
CA THR A 49 32.13 44.26 -0.14
C THR A 49 30.86 43.98 -0.95
N ASP A 50 30.53 44.98 -1.78
CA ASP A 50 29.36 45.24 -2.61
C ASP A 50 28.90 44.14 -3.61
N PRO A 51 27.65 44.24 -4.14
CA PRO A 51 26.99 43.15 -4.83
C PRO A 51 27.50 42.90 -6.26
N VAL A 52 27.84 41.63 -6.52
CA VAL A 52 28.20 41.11 -7.85
C VAL A 52 26.94 40.95 -8.72
N ARG A 53 26.92 41.63 -9.87
CA ARG A 53 25.95 41.42 -10.97
C ARG A 53 26.23 40.09 -11.68
N ILE A 54 25.30 39.14 -11.59
CA ILE A 54 25.34 37.89 -12.36
C ILE A 54 24.66 38.11 -13.71
N LYS A 55 25.41 37.92 -14.79
CA LYS A 55 24.93 37.88 -16.18
C LYS A 55 24.45 36.46 -16.47
N ILE A 56 23.14 36.29 -16.69
CA ILE A 56 22.54 35.01 -17.09
C ILE A 56 22.56 34.94 -18.62
N GLU A 57 23.27 33.96 -19.18
CA GLU A 57 23.18 33.62 -20.60
C GLU A 57 22.05 32.60 -20.83
N PRO A 58 21.28 32.73 -21.93
CA PRO A 58 20.18 31.82 -22.23
C PRO A 58 20.69 30.43 -22.65
N PRO A 59 19.96 29.36 -22.29
CA PRO A 59 20.36 28.00 -22.62
C PRO A 59 20.27 27.73 -24.13
N SER A 60 21.30 27.10 -24.66
CA SER A 60 21.40 26.62 -26.04
C SER A 60 20.29 25.62 -26.37
N ALA A 61 19.78 25.69 -27.61
CA ALA A 61 18.71 24.86 -28.14
C ALA A 61 18.99 23.34 -28.03
N PRO A 62 17.94 22.52 -27.82
CA PRO A 62 18.09 21.07 -27.67
C PRO A 62 18.49 20.40 -28.99
N THR A 63 19.44 19.48 -28.88
CA THR A 63 19.91 18.60 -29.97
C THR A 63 18.75 17.67 -30.42
N PRO A 64 18.57 17.42 -31.72
CA PRO A 64 17.49 16.57 -32.21
C PRO A 64 17.68 15.10 -31.78
N LEU A 65 16.59 14.51 -31.27
CA LEU A 65 16.47 13.13 -30.84
C LEU A 65 16.73 12.14 -31.99
N VAL A 66 17.79 11.36 -31.87
CA VAL A 66 18.01 10.15 -32.66
C VAL A 66 17.09 9.05 -32.11
N LYS A 67 16.18 8.57 -32.96
CA LYS A 67 15.29 7.44 -32.69
C LYS A 67 16.12 6.17 -32.56
N MET A 68 16.41 5.73 -31.32
CA MET A 68 16.98 4.40 -31.08
C MET A 68 15.86 3.36 -31.12
N GLU A 69 15.97 2.41 -32.04
CA GLU A 69 15.18 1.17 -32.00
C GLU A 69 15.55 0.34 -30.77
N PRO A 70 14.57 -0.27 -30.09
CA PRO A 70 14.83 -1.04 -28.88
C PRO A 70 15.57 -2.34 -29.22
N GLN A 71 16.80 -2.47 -28.73
CA GLN A 71 17.46 -3.77 -28.66
C GLN A 71 16.80 -4.60 -27.56
N VAL A 72 16.26 -5.76 -27.95
CA VAL A 72 15.81 -6.80 -27.02
C VAL A 72 17.06 -7.47 -26.45
N PRO A 73 17.31 -7.41 -25.13
CA PRO A 73 18.41 -8.17 -24.55
C PRO A 73 18.02 -9.65 -24.50
N ASP A 74 18.77 -10.49 -25.20
CA ASP A 74 18.78 -11.95 -25.04
C ASP A 74 19.34 -12.30 -23.66
N LEU A 75 18.48 -12.23 -22.64
CA LEU A 75 18.80 -12.74 -21.31
C LEU A 75 18.26 -14.17 -21.18
N PRO A 76 19.11 -15.17 -20.86
CA PRO A 76 18.67 -16.53 -20.67
C PRO A 76 17.69 -16.62 -19.49
N ILE A 77 16.56 -17.28 -19.71
CA ILE A 77 15.57 -17.57 -18.67
C ILE A 77 16.20 -18.60 -17.70
N THR A 78 16.52 -18.17 -16.48
CA THR A 78 16.92 -19.09 -15.40
C THR A 78 15.70 -19.81 -14.85
N VAL A 79 15.67 -21.13 -14.97
CA VAL A 79 14.65 -22.03 -14.43
C VAL A 79 15.25 -22.75 -13.21
N LYS A 80 14.51 -22.87 -12.10
CA LYS A 80 14.92 -23.72 -10.98
C LYS A 80 14.68 -25.18 -11.34
N VAL A 81 15.74 -25.97 -11.29
CA VAL A 81 15.70 -27.39 -11.62
C VAL A 81 16.25 -28.17 -10.43
N ARG A 82 15.56 -29.24 -10.02
CA ARG A 82 16.14 -30.26 -9.14
C ARG A 82 16.47 -31.52 -9.93
N THR A 83 17.64 -32.08 -9.68
CA THR A 83 18.07 -33.34 -10.31
C THR A 83 17.67 -34.49 -9.40
N LEU A 84 16.93 -35.45 -9.96
CA LEU A 84 16.57 -36.71 -9.31
C LEU A 84 17.25 -37.85 -10.05
N ASN A 85 17.75 -38.84 -9.32
CA ASN A 85 18.23 -40.08 -9.91
C ASN A 85 17.17 -41.17 -9.67
N GLU A 86 16.46 -41.53 -10.73
CA GLU A 86 15.43 -42.56 -10.67
C GLU A 86 15.77 -43.70 -11.64
N ALA A 87 15.91 -44.91 -11.10
CA ALA A 87 16.28 -46.11 -11.85
C ALA A 87 17.56 -45.95 -12.70
N GLY A 88 18.56 -45.21 -12.19
CA GLY A 88 19.84 -45.01 -12.85
C GLY A 88 19.82 -43.98 -13.98
N LYS A 89 18.76 -43.18 -14.10
CA LYS A 89 18.68 -42.05 -15.04
C LYS A 89 18.53 -40.74 -14.27
N GLU A 90 19.34 -39.75 -14.65
CA GLU A 90 19.18 -38.38 -14.17
C GLU A 90 17.96 -37.75 -14.82
N VAL A 91 17.04 -37.27 -13.99
CA VAL A 91 15.80 -36.60 -14.38
C VAL A 91 15.84 -35.19 -13.81
N PHE A 92 15.57 -34.21 -14.67
CA PHE A 92 15.50 -32.80 -14.30
C PHE A 92 14.04 -32.41 -14.08
N GLU A 93 13.68 -32.09 -12.84
CA GLU A 93 12.36 -31.58 -12.49
C GLU A 93 12.41 -30.06 -12.39
N ILE A 94 11.61 -29.40 -13.23
CA ILE A 94 11.45 -27.95 -13.24
C ILE A 94 10.45 -27.57 -12.15
N LEU A 95 10.90 -26.80 -11.17
CA LEU A 95 10.07 -26.34 -10.06
C LEU A 95 9.31 -25.07 -10.48
N SER A 96 8.01 -25.03 -10.19
CA SER A 96 7.19 -23.83 -10.45
C SER A 96 7.56 -22.71 -9.47
N ASP A 97 7.65 -21.46 -9.96
CA ASP A 97 7.82 -20.25 -9.13
C ASP A 97 6.63 -19.98 -8.18
N SER A 98 5.56 -20.78 -8.29
CA SER A 98 4.32 -20.65 -7.53
C SER A 98 4.18 -21.62 -6.37
N GLU A 99 5.22 -22.37 -5.99
CA GLU A 99 5.24 -23.07 -4.71
C GLU A 99 5.95 -22.18 -3.68
N PRO A 100 5.20 -21.47 -2.80
CA PRO A 100 5.75 -21.20 -1.49
C PRO A 100 6.12 -22.55 -0.86
N ASP A 101 7.09 -22.57 0.04
CA ASP A 101 7.11 -23.58 1.10
C ASP A 101 5.78 -23.44 1.88
N VAL A 102 4.72 -24.06 1.38
CA VAL A 102 3.42 -24.15 2.05
C VAL A 102 3.53 -25.38 2.92
N ASP A 103 3.99 -25.16 4.15
CA ASP A 103 3.70 -26.06 5.25
C ASP A 103 2.18 -26.19 5.33
N GLY A 104 1.67 -27.31 4.83
CA GLY A 104 0.27 -27.67 4.94
C GLY A 104 -0.08 -27.82 6.42
N ARG A 105 -0.92 -26.90 6.91
CA ARG A 105 -2.03 -27.18 7.83
C ARG A 105 -2.81 -25.88 8.09
N ASP A 106 -3.97 -25.81 7.42
CA ASP A 106 -5.18 -25.36 8.08
C ASP A 106 -5.28 -26.12 9.41
N SER A 107 -5.24 -25.39 10.52
CA SER A 107 -5.73 -25.91 11.79
C SER A 107 -7.21 -25.60 11.81
N ASP A 108 -8.01 -26.64 12.00
CA ASP A 108 -9.42 -26.60 12.31
C ASP A 108 -9.68 -25.51 13.35
N ILE A 109 -10.23 -24.38 12.90
CA ILE A 109 -10.94 -23.47 13.79
C ILE A 109 -12.30 -24.11 13.98
N GLU A 110 -12.45 -24.80 15.11
CA GLU A 110 -13.77 -25.02 15.68
C GLU A 110 -14.47 -23.66 15.75
N VAL A 111 -15.52 -23.53 14.95
CA VAL A 111 -16.54 -22.50 15.11
C VAL A 111 -17.23 -22.81 16.43
N VAL A 112 -16.67 -22.31 17.52
CA VAL A 112 -17.39 -22.21 18.78
C VAL A 112 -18.37 -21.07 18.59
N ASP A 113 -19.62 -21.43 18.33
CA ASP A 113 -20.79 -20.56 18.41
C ASP A 113 -20.92 -20.05 19.85
N ALA A 114 -20.17 -19.00 20.18
CA ALA A 114 -20.37 -18.23 21.38
C ALA A 114 -21.44 -17.16 21.11
N LEU A 115 -22.69 -17.60 21.07
CA LEU A 115 -23.81 -16.75 21.44
C LEU A 115 -23.58 -16.28 22.88
N ARG A 116 -22.99 -15.10 23.04
CA ARG A 116 -23.10 -14.34 24.30
C ARG A 116 -23.77 -12.99 24.02
N PRO A 117 -24.93 -12.73 24.65
CA PRO A 117 -25.63 -11.46 24.50
C PRO A 117 -24.84 -10.38 25.23
N SER A 118 -24.46 -9.32 24.52
CA SER A 118 -24.04 -8.06 25.13
C SER A 118 -25.27 -7.41 25.76
N SER A 119 -25.49 -7.70 27.03
CA SER A 119 -26.35 -6.91 27.91
C SER A 119 -25.59 -5.65 28.30
N ARG A 120 -25.60 -4.64 27.42
CA ARG A 120 -25.47 -3.25 27.87
C ARG A 120 -26.87 -2.74 28.10
N ALA A 121 -27.24 -2.70 29.39
CA ALA A 121 -28.38 -1.97 29.89
C ALA A 121 -28.21 -0.49 29.50
N SER A 122 -28.90 -0.08 28.43
CA SER A 122 -29.24 1.31 28.22
C SER A 122 -30.19 1.69 29.34
N SER A 123 -29.70 2.48 30.31
CA SER A 123 -30.56 3.24 31.21
C SER A 123 -31.39 4.20 30.36
N VAL A 124 -32.59 3.74 30.02
CA VAL A 124 -33.67 4.53 29.45
C VAL A 124 -34.05 5.57 30.50
N ILE A 125 -33.55 6.80 30.35
CA ILE A 125 -34.27 7.94 30.91
C ILE A 125 -35.52 8.07 30.03
N SER A 126 -36.64 7.63 30.60
CA SER A 126 -37.98 7.85 30.06
C SER A 126 -38.20 9.34 29.86
N SER A 127 -38.24 9.77 28.60
CA SER A 127 -39.01 10.94 28.19
C SER A 127 -40.20 10.43 27.41
N SER A 128 -41.32 10.29 28.10
CA SER A 128 -42.63 9.96 27.53
C SER A 128 -43.02 11.01 26.48
N TYR A 129 -43.02 10.62 25.21
CA TYR A 129 -43.82 11.29 24.19
C TYR A 129 -44.95 10.35 23.76
N VAL A 130 -46.15 10.78 24.10
CA VAL A 130 -47.43 10.22 23.68
C VAL A 130 -47.55 10.44 22.16
N ASN A 131 -47.69 9.35 21.41
CA ASN A 131 -48.25 9.39 20.07
C ASN A 131 -49.79 9.46 20.19
N PRO A 132 -50.46 10.48 19.65
CA PRO A 132 -51.79 10.29 19.11
C PRO A 132 -51.65 10.00 17.63
N GLY A 133 -52.16 8.84 17.21
CA GLY A 133 -52.45 8.59 15.81
C GLY A 133 -53.47 9.61 15.33
N GLY A 134 -53.09 10.37 14.30
CA GLY A 134 -53.96 11.26 13.54
C GLY A 134 -53.61 11.06 12.07
N SER A 135 -54.45 10.30 11.40
CA SER A 135 -54.45 10.12 9.96
C SER A 135 -55.15 11.33 9.36
N ASP A 136 -54.41 12.39 9.05
CA ASP A 136 -54.93 13.53 8.30
C ASP A 136 -54.07 13.77 7.06
N SER A 137 -54.64 13.40 5.93
CA SER A 137 -54.26 13.80 4.60
C SER A 137 -54.81 15.21 4.34
N GLU A 138 -54.01 16.25 4.54
CA GLU A 138 -54.36 17.61 4.11
C GLU A 138 -53.15 18.39 3.56
N GLY A 139 -53.41 19.09 2.46
CA GLY A 139 -52.86 20.43 2.22
C GLY A 139 -51.45 20.52 1.65
N LEU A 140 -51.32 20.36 0.33
CA LEU A 140 -50.24 20.96 -0.44
C LEU A 140 -50.47 22.48 -0.53
N ASP A 141 -50.08 23.22 0.51
CA ASP A 141 -49.89 24.67 0.42
C ASP A 141 -48.40 24.98 0.33
N ALA A 142 -47.96 25.14 -0.91
CA ALA A 142 -46.70 25.74 -1.26
C ALA A 142 -46.72 27.22 -0.86
N ALA A 143 -46.30 27.50 0.36
CA ALA A 143 -45.80 28.82 0.70
C ALA A 143 -44.47 29.04 -0.03
N GLY A 144 -44.58 29.55 -1.26
CA GLY A 144 -43.48 30.15 -1.99
C GLY A 144 -42.89 31.28 -1.17
N GLN A 145 -41.83 30.98 -0.43
CA GLN A 145 -40.83 31.98 -0.16
C GLN A 145 -40.02 32.09 -1.44
N ASP A 146 -40.11 33.25 -2.06
CA ASP A 146 -39.28 33.67 -3.17
C ASP A 146 -37.80 33.58 -2.75
N LEU A 147 -37.21 32.40 -2.91
CA LEU A 147 -35.79 32.26 -3.14
C LEU A 147 -35.55 32.80 -4.54
N GLU A 148 -35.50 34.13 -4.64
CA GLU A 148 -35.11 34.81 -5.86
C GLU A 148 -33.81 34.21 -6.37
N SER A 149 -33.90 33.81 -7.63
CA SER A 149 -32.90 33.17 -8.46
C SER A 149 -31.68 34.05 -8.65
N SER A 150 -30.80 34.11 -7.64
CA SER A 150 -29.40 34.52 -7.83
C SER A 150 -28.60 33.35 -8.38
N ALA A 151 -28.88 33.01 -9.64
CA ALA A 151 -28.24 31.93 -10.38
C ALA A 151 -26.81 32.31 -10.77
N MET A 152 -25.82 31.88 -9.98
CA MET A 152 -24.39 31.63 -10.30
C MET A 152 -23.60 32.68 -11.11
N SER A 153 -24.13 33.89 -11.39
CA SER A 153 -23.39 34.96 -12.05
C SER A 153 -22.46 35.72 -11.11
N ASP A 154 -22.61 35.57 -9.79
CA ASP A 154 -21.63 36.03 -8.79
C ASP A 154 -20.65 34.90 -8.44
N ALA A 155 -19.81 34.53 -9.40
CA ALA A 155 -18.58 33.79 -9.14
C ALA A 155 -17.56 34.61 -8.29
N THR A 156 -17.93 35.83 -7.92
CA THR A 156 -17.15 36.83 -7.17
C THR A 156 -16.99 36.48 -5.68
N ASP A 157 -17.84 35.62 -5.12
CA ASP A 157 -17.83 35.30 -3.68
C ASP A 157 -17.10 33.98 -3.31
N LEU A 158 -16.47 33.30 -4.27
CA LEU A 158 -15.70 32.09 -4.00
C LEU A 158 -14.25 32.46 -3.65
N ALA A 159 -13.85 32.16 -2.41
CA ALA A 159 -12.46 32.26 -1.98
C ALA A 159 -11.74 30.93 -2.17
N GLU A 160 -10.42 30.94 -2.33
CA GLU A 160 -9.63 29.71 -2.26
C GLU A 160 -9.70 29.12 -0.84
N SER A 161 -9.90 27.80 -0.76
CA SER A 161 -9.94 27.09 0.53
C SER A 161 -8.55 26.99 1.14
N ASP A 162 -8.43 27.24 2.44
CA ASP A 162 -7.22 26.96 3.22
C ASP A 162 -7.14 25.49 3.68
N THR A 163 -8.14 24.67 3.31
CA THR A 163 -8.18 23.25 3.63
C THR A 163 -6.99 22.51 3.01
N GLY A 164 -6.10 21.99 3.87
CA GLY A 164 -4.97 21.17 3.47
C GLY A 164 -5.40 19.76 3.04
N TRP A 165 -5.95 19.61 1.83
CA TRP A 165 -6.47 18.35 1.29
C TRP A 165 -5.43 17.23 1.07
N GLN A 166 -4.13 17.56 1.13
CA GLN A 166 -2.99 16.63 0.96
C GLN A 166 -2.95 15.94 -0.42
N ASP A 167 -3.61 16.54 -1.40
CA ASP A 167 -3.61 16.13 -2.80
C ASP A 167 -3.63 17.37 -3.71
N ASP A 168 -3.67 17.17 -5.02
CA ASP A 168 -3.61 18.19 -6.07
C ASP A 168 -4.99 18.78 -6.44
N GLY A 169 -6.04 18.45 -5.68
CA GLY A 169 -7.38 18.96 -5.91
C GLY A 169 -7.49 20.45 -5.55
N THR A 170 -8.15 21.22 -6.41
CA THR A 170 -8.51 22.61 -6.08
C THR A 170 -9.77 22.64 -5.22
N SER A 171 -9.82 23.57 -4.28
CA SER A 171 -10.99 23.76 -3.45
C SER A 171 -11.28 25.24 -3.21
N LEU A 172 -12.57 25.57 -3.29
CA LEU A 172 -13.10 26.91 -3.15
C LEU A 172 -14.13 26.91 -2.02
N VAL A 173 -14.15 27.97 -1.23
CA VAL A 173 -15.04 28.12 -0.10
C VAL A 173 -15.96 29.31 -0.34
N ARG A 174 -17.23 29.11 0.04
CA ARG A 174 -18.23 30.16 0.17
C ARG A 174 -18.69 30.22 1.62
N VAL A 175 -18.53 31.37 2.26
CA VAL A 175 -19.02 31.61 3.63
C VAL A 175 -20.43 32.17 3.57
N GLY A 176 -21.32 31.68 4.44
CA GLY A 176 -22.72 32.11 4.49
C GLY A 176 -23.62 31.06 5.14
N THR A 177 -24.88 31.41 5.40
CA THR A 177 -25.82 30.42 5.94
C THR A 177 -26.46 29.62 4.81
N PHE A 178 -26.17 28.33 4.75
CA PHE A 178 -26.71 27.43 3.73
C PHE A 178 -27.59 26.36 4.35
N ARG A 179 -28.60 25.90 3.60
CA ARG A 179 -29.50 24.79 3.98
C ARG A 179 -29.36 23.65 2.97
N PRO A 180 -28.31 22.82 3.07
CA PRO A 180 -28.09 21.69 2.15
C PRO A 180 -29.26 20.71 2.06
N THR A 181 -29.90 20.51 3.21
CA THR A 181 -31.02 19.60 3.42
C THR A 181 -32.04 20.29 4.30
N ARG A 182 -33.27 19.78 4.33
CA ARG A 182 -34.36 20.35 5.15
C ARG A 182 -34.05 20.39 6.66
N ARG A 183 -33.12 19.56 7.15
CA ARG A 183 -32.87 19.36 8.58
C ARG A 183 -31.59 20.03 9.10
N MET A 184 -30.82 20.67 8.23
CA MET A 184 -29.47 21.11 8.58
C MET A 184 -29.14 22.44 7.94
N THR A 185 -28.47 23.27 8.72
CA THR A 185 -27.87 24.53 8.31
C THR A 185 -26.37 24.43 8.50
N VAL A 186 -25.61 24.95 7.54
CA VAL A 186 -24.16 25.11 7.65
C VAL A 186 -23.76 26.57 7.44
N GLU A 187 -22.59 26.94 7.95
CA GLU A 187 -22.04 28.29 7.87
C GLU A 187 -21.07 28.46 6.69
N GLN A 188 -20.72 27.34 6.05
CA GLN A 188 -19.79 27.31 4.95
C GLN A 188 -20.14 26.19 3.96
N MET A 189 -19.97 26.46 2.67
CA MET A 189 -19.94 25.43 1.63
C MET A 189 -18.57 25.43 0.96
N GLU A 190 -17.96 24.26 0.89
CA GLU A 190 -16.69 24.03 0.23
C GLU A 190 -16.90 23.21 -1.04
N TYR A 191 -16.54 23.79 -2.18
CA TYR A 191 -16.57 23.16 -3.49
C TYR A 191 -15.19 22.60 -3.78
N ARG A 192 -15.13 21.32 -4.13
CA ARG A 192 -13.88 20.64 -4.41
C ARG A 192 -13.92 19.98 -5.78
N THR A 193 -12.89 20.21 -6.59
CA THR A 193 -12.74 19.53 -7.88
C THR A 193 -12.02 18.21 -7.69
N GLY A 194 -12.65 17.11 -8.13
CA GLY A 194 -12.08 15.78 -8.02
C GLY A 194 -12.23 15.14 -6.64
N PRO A 195 -12.05 13.81 -6.56
CA PRO A 195 -12.22 13.12 -5.31
C PRO A 195 -11.10 13.49 -4.33
N ALA A 196 -11.41 13.55 -3.04
CA ALA A 196 -10.40 13.70 -2.00
C ALA A 196 -9.86 12.35 -1.53
N LEU A 197 -8.59 12.32 -1.14
CA LEU A 197 -8.05 11.18 -0.38
C LEU A 197 -8.74 11.01 0.97
N LEU A 198 -9.20 12.13 1.53
CA LEU A 198 -9.82 12.26 2.84
C LEU A 198 -10.80 13.44 2.85
N TYR A 199 -11.94 13.29 3.51
CA TYR A 199 -12.91 14.37 3.71
C TYR A 199 -12.85 14.86 5.15
N PRO A 200 -12.39 16.09 5.40
CA PRO A 200 -12.16 16.57 6.74
C PRO A 200 -13.46 16.95 7.46
N ILE A 201 -13.45 16.75 8.78
CA ILE A 201 -14.41 17.39 9.67
C ILE A 201 -13.90 18.80 9.92
N HIS A 202 -14.63 19.79 9.42
CA HIS A 202 -14.32 21.20 9.64
C HIS A 202 -14.68 21.62 11.07
N ARG A 203 -13.97 22.63 11.58
CA ARG A 203 -14.29 23.24 12.88
C ARG A 203 -15.56 24.09 12.82
N ILE A 204 -15.75 24.72 11.67
CA ILE A 204 -16.96 25.44 11.30
C ILE A 204 -17.89 24.41 10.66
N PRO A 205 -19.22 24.44 10.91
CA PRO A 205 -20.17 23.63 10.18
C PRO A 205 -20.03 23.90 8.66
N THR A 206 -19.44 22.93 7.95
CA THR A 206 -19.12 23.04 6.53
C THR A 206 -19.66 21.82 5.78
N ASP A 207 -20.33 22.07 4.67
CA ASP A 207 -20.64 21.03 3.69
C ASP A 207 -19.62 21.00 2.57
N ILE A 208 -19.32 19.81 2.07
CA ILE A 208 -18.38 19.62 0.98
C ILE A 208 -19.16 19.16 -0.26
N VAL A 209 -19.09 19.93 -1.34
CA VAL A 209 -19.60 19.55 -2.66
C VAL A 209 -18.42 19.10 -3.52
N VAL A 210 -18.34 17.79 -3.75
CA VAL A 210 -17.32 17.18 -4.60
C VAL A 210 -17.81 17.15 -6.05
N ASP A 211 -17.12 17.88 -6.92
CA ASP A 211 -17.41 17.95 -8.35
C ASP A 211 -16.52 16.97 -9.13
N LEU A 212 -17.16 15.94 -9.70
CA LEU A 212 -16.55 14.92 -10.54
C LEU A 212 -17.00 15.05 -12.00
N SER A 213 -17.46 16.22 -12.41
CA SER A 213 -17.98 16.45 -13.77
C SER A 213 -16.89 16.42 -14.82
N ASP A 214 -15.65 16.77 -14.48
CA ASP A 214 -14.48 16.68 -15.38
C ASP A 214 -14.29 15.24 -15.89
N GLU A 215 -14.13 15.10 -17.22
CA GLU A 215 -13.93 13.84 -17.94
C GLU A 215 -12.78 13.00 -17.38
N LYS A 216 -11.75 13.63 -16.80
CA LYS A 216 -10.64 12.90 -16.17
C LYS A 216 -11.07 12.00 -15.01
N HIS A 217 -12.24 12.27 -14.40
CA HIS A 217 -12.80 11.44 -13.33
C HIS A 217 -13.81 10.40 -13.85
N TRP A 218 -13.98 10.26 -15.16
CA TRP A 218 -14.93 9.34 -15.78
C TRP A 218 -14.33 7.94 -15.89
N PHE A 219 -14.02 7.36 -14.74
CA PHE A 219 -13.46 6.01 -14.67
C PHE A 219 -14.45 4.99 -15.20
N ARG A 220 -13.96 4.09 -16.05
CA ARG A 220 -14.73 2.96 -16.59
C ARG A 220 -14.21 1.66 -15.99
N ASP A 221 -15.13 0.74 -15.72
CA ASP A 221 -14.76 -0.60 -15.29
C ASP A 221 -14.08 -1.35 -16.46
N SER A 222 -12.92 -1.95 -16.20
CA SER A 222 -12.10 -2.56 -17.25
C SER A 222 -12.73 -3.81 -17.87
N GLY A 223 -13.67 -4.47 -17.17
CA GLY A 223 -14.36 -5.66 -17.67
C GLY A 223 -15.60 -5.33 -18.48
N THR A 224 -16.40 -4.35 -18.04
CA THR A 224 -17.70 -4.02 -18.64
C THR A 224 -17.66 -2.79 -19.55
N GLY A 225 -16.68 -1.91 -19.39
CA GLY A 225 -16.63 -0.61 -20.07
C GLY A 225 -17.62 0.43 -19.52
N GLU A 226 -18.43 0.06 -18.52
CA GLU A 226 -19.43 0.93 -17.91
C GLU A 226 -18.77 1.98 -17.02
N LEU A 227 -19.43 3.14 -16.90
CA LEU A 227 -18.97 4.21 -16.03
C LEU A 227 -19.11 3.79 -14.56
N ILE A 228 -18.03 3.90 -13.80
CA ILE A 228 -18.03 3.59 -12.38
C ILE A 228 -18.93 4.61 -11.66
N SER A 229 -19.83 4.12 -10.80
CA SER A 229 -20.75 4.98 -10.04
C SER A 229 -20.00 5.97 -9.15
N LEU A 230 -20.57 7.16 -8.93
CA LEU A 230 -19.99 8.19 -8.04
C LEU A 230 -19.70 7.62 -6.65
N SER A 231 -20.61 6.81 -6.12
CA SER A 231 -20.42 6.13 -4.84
C SER A 231 -19.15 5.28 -4.83
N SER A 232 -18.90 4.50 -5.89
CA SER A 232 -17.70 3.68 -6.03
C SER A 232 -16.44 4.52 -6.20
N ILE A 233 -16.50 5.66 -6.90
CA ILE A 233 -15.37 6.59 -7.03
C ILE A 233 -15.01 7.18 -5.66
N ILE A 234 -16.00 7.72 -4.94
CA ILE A 234 -15.82 8.30 -3.60
C ILE A 234 -15.35 7.23 -2.60
N PHE A 235 -15.98 6.06 -2.56
CA PHE A 235 -15.57 4.98 -1.65
C PHE A 235 -14.18 4.40 -1.97
N ASN A 236 -13.74 4.45 -3.22
CA ASN A 236 -12.41 3.98 -3.59
C ASN A 236 -11.34 5.04 -3.35
N SER A 237 -11.63 6.30 -3.61
CA SER A 237 -10.74 7.44 -3.35
C SER A 237 -10.55 7.71 -1.86
N VAL A 238 -11.61 7.61 -1.04
CA VAL A 238 -11.48 7.64 0.42
C VAL A 238 -10.60 6.48 0.85
N ARG A 239 -9.35 6.81 1.19
CA ARG A 239 -8.27 5.84 1.38
C ARG A 239 -8.48 4.97 2.62
N VAL A 240 -9.41 5.33 3.49
CA VAL A 240 -9.65 4.59 4.74
C VAL A 240 -10.82 3.62 4.63
N ARG A 241 -10.63 2.56 3.83
CA ARG A 241 -11.53 1.40 3.85
C ARG A 241 -11.39 0.71 5.20
N GLY A 242 -12.36 0.91 6.08
CA GLY A 242 -12.37 0.34 7.43
C GLY A 242 -12.57 1.37 8.53
N GLU A 243 -12.34 2.66 8.27
CA GLU A 243 -12.74 3.71 9.22
C GLU A 243 -14.23 3.92 9.21
N VAL A 244 -14.98 3.57 8.15
CA VAL A 244 -16.40 3.87 8.09
C VAL A 244 -17.19 2.65 7.62
N GLU A 245 -18.14 2.22 8.45
CA GLU A 245 -19.25 1.40 7.96
C GLU A 245 -20.22 2.30 7.25
N PHE A 246 -20.62 1.91 6.05
CA PHE A 246 -21.79 2.50 5.46
C PHE A 246 -22.95 1.59 5.79
N ASN A 247 -23.83 2.03 6.69
CA ASN A 247 -25.14 1.42 6.77
C ASN A 247 -25.88 1.84 5.51
N SER A 248 -26.15 0.86 4.65
CA SER A 248 -26.94 1.06 3.45
C SER A 248 -28.42 1.11 3.83
N ASP A 249 -28.79 2.06 4.67
CA ASP A 249 -30.19 2.41 4.86
C ASP A 249 -30.57 3.29 3.67
N PHE A 250 -31.18 2.67 2.68
CA PHE A 250 -31.54 3.28 1.41
C PHE A 250 -32.75 4.21 1.59
N PHE A 251 -32.50 5.44 2.02
CA PHE A 251 -33.53 6.48 2.00
C PHE A 251 -33.24 7.47 0.87
N TRP A 252 -34.20 7.59 -0.05
CA TRP A 252 -34.22 8.66 -1.05
C TRP A 252 -34.59 9.96 -0.35
N THR A 253 -33.75 10.98 -0.49
CA THR A 253 -33.96 12.30 0.10
C THR A 253 -33.59 13.38 -0.89
N THR A 254 -34.23 14.54 -0.80
CA THR A 254 -33.89 15.68 -1.65
C THR A 254 -32.74 16.49 -1.04
N ALA A 255 -31.77 16.86 -1.87
CA ALA A 255 -30.67 17.75 -1.49
C ALA A 255 -30.73 19.01 -2.36
N GLY A 256 -30.80 20.19 -1.73
CA GLY A 256 -30.88 21.47 -2.43
C GLY A 256 -29.50 22.00 -2.86
N ALA A 257 -28.44 21.66 -2.13
CA ALA A 257 -27.12 22.29 -2.32
C ALA A 257 -26.27 21.72 -3.47
N ILE A 258 -26.61 20.56 -4.04
CA ILE A 258 -25.77 19.93 -5.09
C ILE A 258 -25.73 20.78 -6.37
N CYS A 259 -26.81 21.50 -6.65
CA CYS A 259 -26.96 22.34 -7.82
C CYS A 259 -27.40 23.74 -7.38
N SER A 260 -26.44 24.61 -7.06
CA SER A 260 -26.74 26.00 -6.70
C SER A 260 -27.62 26.67 -7.76
N GLY A 261 -28.79 27.17 -7.34
CA GLY A 261 -29.75 27.86 -8.21
C GLY A 261 -30.63 26.93 -9.07
N ARG A 262 -30.67 25.62 -8.80
CA ARG A 262 -31.62 24.69 -9.46
C ARG A 262 -32.59 24.08 -8.44
N GLU A 263 -33.63 23.44 -8.97
CA GLU A 263 -34.56 22.66 -8.15
C GLU A 263 -33.83 21.58 -7.33
N PRO A 264 -34.35 21.23 -6.13
CA PRO A 264 -33.77 20.18 -5.30
C PRO A 264 -33.62 18.87 -6.07
N VAL A 265 -32.43 18.25 -5.97
CA VAL A 265 -32.11 17.02 -6.69
C VAL A 265 -32.49 15.82 -5.83
N GLU A 266 -33.18 14.83 -6.41
CA GLU A 266 -33.43 13.54 -5.76
C GLU A 266 -32.11 12.78 -5.60
N CYS A 267 -31.76 12.48 -4.35
CA CYS A 267 -30.48 11.87 -4.00
C CYS A 267 -30.67 10.60 -3.19
N LYS A 268 -29.77 9.65 -3.41
CA LYS A 268 -29.52 8.53 -2.51
C LYS A 268 -28.67 9.04 -1.34
N ARG A 269 -29.18 8.93 -0.12
CA ARG A 269 -28.38 9.17 1.09
C ARG A 269 -27.61 7.92 1.48
N ILE A 270 -26.35 8.10 1.83
CA ILE A 270 -25.49 7.06 2.40
C ILE A 270 -24.91 7.60 3.69
N GLY A 271 -25.36 7.06 4.83
CA GLY A 271 -24.79 7.34 6.13
C GLY A 271 -23.56 6.48 6.39
N GLY A 272 -22.60 7.00 7.13
CA GLY A 272 -21.52 6.19 7.66
C GLY A 272 -20.97 6.71 8.98
N GLU A 273 -20.57 5.79 9.83
CA GLU A 273 -20.05 6.05 11.17
C GLU A 273 -18.60 5.61 11.26
N CYS A 274 -17.81 6.34 12.05
CA CYS A 274 -16.42 5.99 12.24
C CYS A 274 -16.29 4.70 13.10
N ARG A 275 -15.57 3.70 12.61
CA ARG A 275 -15.19 2.51 13.37
C ARG A 275 -13.99 2.74 14.29
N GLY A 276 -13.46 3.96 14.34
CA GLY A 276 -12.29 4.32 15.12
C GLY A 276 -11.00 3.67 14.61
N VAL A 277 -10.16 3.19 15.53
CA VAL A 277 -8.86 2.60 15.22
C VAL A 277 -8.58 1.41 16.13
N HIS A 278 -7.83 0.43 15.62
CA HIS A 278 -7.26 -0.61 16.47
C HIS A 278 -5.82 -0.25 16.82
N ALA A 279 -5.46 -0.33 18.10
CA ALA A 279 -4.08 -0.06 18.51
C ALA A 279 -3.60 -1.03 19.58
N CYS A 280 -2.28 -1.13 19.70
CA CYS A 280 -1.65 -1.86 20.78
C CYS A 280 -2.06 -1.27 22.15
N ASP A 281 -2.20 -2.11 23.17
CA ASP A 281 -2.40 -1.69 24.55
C ASP A 281 -1.16 -1.02 25.16
N GLN A 282 0.02 -1.28 24.58
CA GLN A 282 1.28 -0.58 24.86
C GLN A 282 1.47 0.69 23.99
N LEU A 283 0.45 1.14 23.25
CA LEU A 283 0.53 2.36 22.45
C LEU A 283 0.73 3.58 23.36
N ASP A 284 1.58 4.51 22.93
CA ASP A 284 1.63 5.84 23.53
C ASP A 284 0.25 6.52 23.49
N ARG A 285 -0.30 6.82 24.66
CA ARG A 285 -1.61 7.46 24.79
C ARG A 285 -1.63 8.84 24.14
N ALA A 286 -0.51 9.55 24.10
CA ALA A 286 -0.42 10.85 23.43
C ALA A 286 -0.65 10.74 21.91
N LEU A 287 -0.33 9.59 21.30
CA LEU A 287 -0.64 9.33 19.90
C LEU A 287 -2.11 8.97 19.69
N ARG A 288 -2.77 8.38 20.70
CA ARG A 288 -4.16 7.89 20.61
C ARG A 288 -5.19 8.96 20.93
N ASP A 289 -5.05 9.60 22.08
CA ASP A 289 -6.07 10.44 22.71
C ASP A 289 -6.03 11.86 22.11
N VAL A 290 -6.19 11.92 20.79
CA VAL A 290 -6.18 13.15 20.01
C VAL A 290 -7.60 13.50 19.60
N VAL A 291 -8.00 14.75 19.86
CA VAL A 291 -9.20 15.32 19.25
C VAL A 291 -8.77 15.93 17.93
N ARG A 292 -9.08 15.25 16.83
CA ARG A 292 -8.71 15.75 15.51
C ARG A 292 -9.94 16.20 14.71
N PHE A 293 -9.82 17.44 14.24
CA PHE A 293 -10.38 17.87 12.97
C PHE A 293 -9.36 17.43 11.92
N GLN A 294 -9.78 16.76 10.84
CA GLN A 294 -8.87 15.85 10.11
C GLN A 294 -7.73 16.52 9.32
N LEU A 295 -7.52 17.82 9.47
CA LEU A 295 -6.50 18.63 8.79
C LEU A 295 -5.38 19.07 9.71
N ASP A 296 -5.11 18.37 10.82
CA ASP A 296 -3.90 18.62 11.62
C ASP A 296 -2.73 17.78 11.06
N PRO A 297 -1.92 18.33 10.11
CA PRO A 297 -0.76 17.62 9.58
C PRO A 297 0.22 17.28 10.70
N THR A 298 0.29 18.09 11.76
CA THR A 298 1.18 17.89 12.91
C THR A 298 0.89 16.55 13.60
N SER A 299 -0.37 16.30 13.96
CA SER A 299 -0.77 15.04 14.61
C SER A 299 -0.52 13.82 13.70
N ARG A 300 -0.82 13.94 12.40
CA ARG A 300 -0.55 12.89 11.42
C ARG A 300 0.95 12.61 11.27
N ASP A 301 1.74 13.66 11.10
CA ASP A 301 3.18 13.54 10.86
C ASP A 301 3.90 13.02 12.11
N ALA A 302 3.44 13.38 13.31
CA ALA A 302 3.90 12.80 14.57
C ALA A 302 3.65 11.28 14.63
N VAL A 303 2.48 10.81 14.21
CA VAL A 303 2.16 9.38 14.13
C VAL A 303 3.03 8.67 13.11
N ILE A 304 3.21 9.25 11.91
CA ILE A 304 4.06 8.67 10.87
C ILE A 304 5.50 8.59 11.34
N ALA A 305 6.04 9.66 11.94
CA ALA A 305 7.38 9.70 12.49
C ALA A 305 7.55 8.66 13.60
N ALA A 306 6.60 8.56 14.53
CA ALA A 306 6.63 7.55 15.60
C ALA A 306 6.62 6.12 15.04
N GLN A 307 5.84 5.85 13.99
CA GLN A 307 5.82 4.55 13.31
C GLN A 307 7.11 4.24 12.56
N GLN A 308 7.68 5.21 11.86
CA GLN A 308 8.98 5.07 11.20
C GLN A 308 10.09 4.83 12.22
N ASP A 309 10.06 5.53 13.36
CA ASP A 309 11.05 5.38 14.42
C ASP A 309 10.91 4.05 15.16
N THR A 310 9.68 3.57 15.36
CA THR A 310 9.43 2.23 15.92
C THR A 310 10.01 1.17 15.00
N ARG A 311 9.73 1.23 13.69
CA ARG A 311 10.28 0.28 12.71
C ARG A 311 11.79 0.36 12.57
N ARG A 312 12.36 1.56 12.65
CA ARG A 312 13.82 1.76 12.63
C ARG A 312 14.48 1.17 13.85
N ARG A 313 13.79 1.16 15.00
CA ARG A 313 14.27 0.60 16.27
C ARG A 313 14.04 -0.90 16.39
N ASP A 314 12.94 -1.41 15.85
CA ASP A 314 12.62 -2.84 15.86
C ASP A 314 13.82 -3.68 15.41
N GLY A 315 14.40 -4.44 16.33
CA GLY A 315 15.54 -5.31 16.06
C GLY A 315 16.90 -4.62 16.06
N ASN A 316 17.04 -3.45 16.71
CA ASN A 316 18.35 -2.81 16.89
C ASN A 316 19.10 -3.32 18.12
N SER A 317 18.40 -3.65 19.21
CA SER A 317 19.01 -4.26 20.39
C SER A 317 19.06 -5.79 20.30
N HIS A 318 19.96 -6.42 21.06
CA HIS A 318 20.03 -7.89 21.14
C HIS A 318 18.75 -8.46 21.74
N GLU A 319 18.17 -7.76 22.71
CA GLU A 319 16.92 -8.05 23.38
C GLU A 319 15.73 -7.98 22.40
N GLU A 320 15.63 -6.92 21.59
CA GLU A 320 14.59 -6.81 20.56
C GLU A 320 14.77 -7.80 19.41
N ARG A 321 16.00 -8.21 19.08
CA ARG A 321 16.26 -9.25 18.06
C ARG A 321 15.93 -10.64 18.56
N ALA A 322 16.05 -10.89 19.87
CA ALA A 322 15.67 -12.16 20.49
C ALA A 322 14.16 -12.43 20.39
N VAL A 323 13.34 -11.37 20.35
CA VAL A 323 11.88 -11.48 20.31
C VAL A 323 11.35 -12.07 18.98
N PRO A 324 11.76 -11.59 17.79
CA PRO A 324 11.30 -12.09 16.50
C PRO A 324 12.24 -13.11 15.85
N CYS A 325 13.02 -13.91 16.60
CA CYS A 325 13.96 -14.94 16.09
C CYS A 325 13.40 -16.03 15.16
N LEU A 326 12.21 -15.82 14.64
CA LEU A 326 11.53 -16.65 13.69
C LEU A 326 11.95 -16.36 12.22
N GLY A 327 13.23 -16.24 11.84
CA GLY A 327 13.52 -15.98 10.40
C GLY A 327 14.89 -16.17 9.74
N SER A 328 15.97 -16.59 10.39
CA SER A 328 17.27 -16.78 9.70
C SER A 328 17.61 -18.25 9.47
N SER A 329 18.17 -18.56 8.29
CA SER A 329 18.73 -19.87 7.93
C SER A 329 20.24 -19.99 8.18
N ARG A 330 20.89 -18.91 8.67
CA ARG A 330 22.26 -18.93 9.19
C ARG A 330 22.22 -18.59 10.67
N GLY A 331 22.59 -19.55 11.50
CA GLY A 331 22.51 -19.46 12.95
C GLY A 331 23.56 -20.31 13.63
N HIS A 332 23.80 -20.01 14.92
CA HIS A 332 24.67 -20.70 15.87
C HIS A 332 24.43 -22.23 15.92
N ASP A 333 25.26 -22.97 16.68
CA ASP A 333 25.04 -24.39 17.06
C ASP A 333 23.73 -24.66 17.84
N HIS A 334 22.89 -23.63 18.06
CA HIS A 334 21.69 -23.67 18.89
C HIS A 334 20.44 -23.36 18.06
N PHE A 335 19.36 -24.10 18.32
CA PHE A 335 18.05 -23.92 17.69
C PHE A 335 16.94 -23.96 18.74
N ILE A 336 15.80 -23.35 18.43
CA ILE A 336 14.56 -23.48 19.20
C ILE A 336 13.79 -24.66 18.60
N GLY A 337 13.46 -25.68 19.39
CA GLY A 337 12.70 -26.83 18.93
C GLY A 337 11.75 -27.38 19.98
N CYS A 338 10.85 -28.26 19.55
CA CYS A 338 9.95 -28.96 20.46
C CYS A 338 10.73 -29.81 21.49
N THR A 339 10.15 -29.97 22.67
CA THR A 339 10.70 -30.85 23.72
C THR A 339 10.88 -32.27 23.18
N GLY A 340 12.09 -32.82 23.32
CA GLY A 340 12.44 -34.17 22.87
C GLY A 340 13.07 -34.26 21.48
N TRP A 341 13.42 -33.13 20.85
CA TRP A 341 13.94 -33.07 19.48
C TRP A 341 15.05 -34.11 19.20
N LYS A 342 15.01 -34.75 18.03
CA LYS A 342 16.02 -35.68 17.53
C LYS A 342 16.36 -35.39 16.05
N PRO A 343 17.59 -35.64 15.58
CA PRO A 343 17.99 -35.34 14.20
C PRO A 343 17.16 -36.03 13.10
N ASN A 344 16.57 -37.19 13.40
CA ASN A 344 15.83 -38.01 12.42
C ASN A 344 14.31 -37.86 12.56
N TRP A 345 13.83 -36.83 13.25
CA TRP A 345 12.42 -36.70 13.56
C TRP A 345 11.69 -36.02 12.40
N GLN A 346 11.10 -36.83 11.50
CA GLN A 346 10.57 -36.37 10.21
C GLN A 346 9.14 -35.83 10.27
N ASP A 347 8.39 -36.03 11.35
CA ASP A 347 6.96 -35.73 11.36
C ASP A 347 6.59 -34.65 12.39
N HIS A 348 6.14 -33.50 11.87
CA HIS A 348 5.29 -32.51 12.57
C HIS A 348 5.89 -31.62 13.68
N HIS A 349 7.22 -31.52 13.78
CA HIS A 349 7.86 -30.63 14.76
C HIS A 349 8.55 -29.44 14.11
N LEU A 350 8.29 -28.25 14.64
CA LEU A 350 8.93 -27.00 14.20
C LEU A 350 10.25 -26.83 14.94
N TYR A 351 11.32 -26.58 14.19
CA TYR A 351 12.57 -26.09 14.74
C TYR A 351 13.00 -24.82 14.01
N LYS A 352 13.75 -23.96 14.71
CA LYS A 352 14.22 -22.69 14.16
C LYS A 352 15.64 -22.40 14.60
N MET A 353 16.53 -22.19 13.63
CA MET A 353 17.90 -21.78 13.92
C MET A 353 17.90 -20.39 14.56
N ILE A 354 18.72 -20.22 15.61
CA ILE A 354 18.90 -18.92 16.26
C ILE A 354 19.95 -18.14 15.46
N PRO A 355 19.64 -16.95 14.91
CA PRO A 355 20.59 -16.15 14.15
C PRO A 355 21.87 -15.82 14.94
N ASP A 356 23.02 -15.70 14.25
CA ASP A 356 24.32 -15.46 14.89
C ASP A 356 24.37 -14.18 15.75
N ASN A 357 23.57 -13.19 15.39
CA ASN A 357 23.52 -11.90 16.08
C ASN A 357 22.53 -11.86 17.26
N VAL A 358 22.04 -13.01 17.71
CA VAL A 358 21.11 -13.14 18.83
C VAL A 358 21.69 -14.00 19.95
N ASP A 359 21.61 -13.49 21.17
CA ASP A 359 22.04 -14.22 22.36
C ASP A 359 21.01 -15.30 22.74
N ALA A 360 21.43 -16.56 22.66
CA ALA A 360 20.62 -17.71 23.02
C ALA A 360 20.19 -17.71 24.50
N ASN A 361 20.99 -17.12 25.40
CA ASN A 361 20.63 -17.02 26.82
C ASN A 361 19.47 -16.06 27.04
N LEU A 362 19.39 -14.97 26.27
CA LEU A 362 18.25 -14.05 26.32
C LEU A 362 16.97 -14.74 25.84
N ILE A 363 17.05 -15.52 24.76
CA ILE A 363 15.92 -16.34 24.29
C ILE A 363 15.48 -17.31 25.39
N ALA A 364 16.43 -18.02 26.02
CA ALA A 364 16.12 -18.97 27.09
C ALA A 364 15.44 -18.29 28.29
N ARG A 365 15.92 -17.12 28.71
CA ARG A 365 15.29 -16.29 29.76
C ARG A 365 13.86 -15.90 29.36
N GLY A 366 13.67 -15.39 28.15
CA GLY A 366 12.35 -14.99 27.64
C GLY A 366 11.36 -16.14 27.59
N LEU A 367 11.78 -17.32 27.09
CA LEU A 367 10.96 -18.53 27.05
C LEU A 367 10.61 -19.06 28.45
N ALA A 368 11.48 -18.84 29.45
CA ALA A 368 11.21 -19.14 30.85
C ALA A 368 10.32 -18.09 31.55
N GLY A 369 9.89 -17.04 30.84
CA GLY A 369 9.12 -15.93 31.40
C GLY A 369 9.93 -15.02 32.33
N GLN A 370 11.26 -15.08 32.27
CA GLN A 370 12.15 -14.23 33.05
C GLN A 370 12.38 -12.90 32.34
N ALA A 371 12.79 -11.89 33.10
CA ALA A 371 13.24 -10.63 32.50
C ALA A 371 14.41 -10.89 31.53
N LEU A 372 14.37 -10.29 30.35
CA LEU A 372 15.45 -10.26 29.36
C LEU A 372 16.59 -9.32 29.82
N SER A 373 16.24 -8.25 30.52
CA SER A 373 17.20 -7.35 31.16
C SER A 373 16.66 -6.83 32.49
N ASP A 374 17.56 -6.58 33.43
CA ASP A 374 17.23 -5.96 34.72
C ASP A 374 17.31 -4.42 34.64
N ASP A 375 17.73 -3.87 33.49
CA ASP A 375 17.83 -2.44 33.23
C ASP A 375 16.56 -1.93 32.51
N PRO A 376 15.71 -1.11 33.16
CA PRO A 376 14.51 -0.53 32.54
C PRO A 376 14.82 0.36 31.34
N ALA A 377 16.05 0.87 31.20
CA ALA A 377 16.45 1.64 30.02
C ALA A 377 16.49 0.78 28.74
N LYS A 378 16.45 -0.55 28.87
CA LYS A 378 16.35 -1.50 27.76
C LYS A 378 14.93 -1.95 27.45
N ASP A 379 13.93 -1.41 28.14
CA ASP A 379 12.55 -1.62 27.76
C ASP A 379 12.29 -1.07 26.37
N THR A 380 11.34 -1.69 25.66
CA THR A 380 10.91 -1.15 24.38
C THR A 380 10.23 0.20 24.61
N PRO A 381 10.48 1.19 23.74
CA PRO A 381 9.74 2.45 23.80
C PRO A 381 8.23 2.22 23.65
N PRO A 382 7.40 3.20 24.05
CA PRO A 382 5.97 3.16 23.79
C PRO A 382 5.67 2.80 22.34
N CYS A 383 4.71 1.91 22.14
CA CYS A 383 4.36 1.46 20.81
C CYS A 383 3.70 2.61 20.02
N SER A 384 3.81 2.56 18.70
CA SER A 384 3.10 3.46 17.76
C SER A 384 2.15 2.71 16.83
N ALA A 385 1.95 1.40 17.07
CA ALA A 385 1.20 0.53 16.20
C ALA A 385 -0.29 0.84 16.24
N MET A 386 -0.75 1.46 15.15
CA MET A 386 -2.15 1.73 14.90
C MET A 386 -2.54 1.13 13.56
N ILE A 387 -3.68 0.46 13.59
CA ILE A 387 -4.12 -0.45 12.56
C ILE A 387 -5.53 -0.04 12.14
N PRO A 388 -5.80 0.13 10.83
CA PRO A 388 -7.15 0.39 10.35
C PRO A 388 -8.12 -0.71 10.81
N PRO A 389 -9.39 -0.40 11.14
CA PRO A 389 -10.29 -1.39 11.75
C PRO A 389 -10.47 -2.67 10.93
N ARG A 390 -10.50 -2.58 9.59
CA ARG A 390 -10.58 -3.76 8.72
C ARG A 390 -9.46 -4.80 8.97
N THR A 391 -8.25 -4.33 9.22
CA THR A 391 -7.09 -5.19 9.48
C THR A 391 -6.99 -5.53 10.96
N GLY A 392 -7.31 -4.57 11.83
CA GLY A 392 -7.28 -4.72 13.28
C GLY A 392 -8.21 -5.81 13.81
N LEU A 393 -9.41 -5.96 13.22
CA LEU A 393 -10.38 -7.01 13.58
C LEU A 393 -9.81 -8.44 13.46
N ARG A 394 -8.80 -8.65 12.61
CA ARG A 394 -8.17 -9.97 12.39
C ARG A 394 -6.91 -10.17 13.21
N LYS A 395 -6.41 -9.13 13.88
CA LYS A 395 -5.16 -9.17 14.65
C LYS A 395 -5.48 -9.11 16.13
N LYS A 396 -5.18 -10.20 16.85
CA LYS A 396 -5.28 -10.26 18.32
C LYS A 396 -4.09 -9.59 19.00
N TYR A 397 -2.91 -9.66 18.38
CA TYR A 397 -1.65 -9.26 18.98
C TYR A 397 -0.87 -8.31 18.07
N CYS A 398 -0.10 -7.43 18.69
CA CYS A 398 0.82 -6.53 18.02
C CYS A 398 1.94 -7.33 17.34
N SER A 399 2.39 -6.86 16.18
CA SER A 399 3.55 -7.44 15.48
C SER A 399 4.88 -6.93 16.02
N HIS A 400 4.87 -5.82 16.76
CA HIS A 400 6.06 -5.26 17.37
C HIS A 400 6.42 -6.03 18.63
N ALA A 401 7.71 -6.11 18.91
CA ALA A 401 8.21 -6.61 20.17
C ALA A 401 7.83 -5.62 21.29
N HIS A 402 7.45 -6.14 22.45
CA HIS A 402 7.26 -5.33 23.66
C HIS A 402 8.05 -5.94 24.81
N ILE A 403 8.88 -5.12 25.44
CA ILE A 403 9.61 -5.43 26.66
C ILE A 403 9.18 -4.35 27.68
N VAL A 404 8.58 -4.79 28.78
CA VAL A 404 8.07 -3.90 29.83
C VAL A 404 8.58 -4.42 31.17
N ASN A 405 9.31 -3.57 31.89
CA ASN A 405 10.05 -3.91 33.10
C ASN A 405 10.97 -5.13 32.89
N GLY A 406 11.70 -5.13 31.78
CA GLY A 406 12.60 -6.20 31.39
C GLY A 406 11.91 -7.45 30.86
N VAL A 407 10.59 -7.62 31.02
CA VAL A 407 9.87 -8.84 30.63
C VAL A 407 9.26 -8.69 29.24
N GLN A 408 9.42 -9.72 28.41
CA GLN A 408 8.74 -9.77 27.12
C GLN A 408 7.23 -9.88 27.33
N VAL A 409 6.48 -8.92 26.77
CA VAL A 409 5.02 -8.90 26.81
C VAL A 409 4.48 -8.99 25.40
N ARG A 410 3.30 -9.62 25.25
CA ARG A 410 2.61 -9.65 23.97
C ARG A 410 1.54 -8.57 23.95
N GLY A 411 1.84 -7.46 23.28
CA GLY A 411 0.90 -6.34 23.16
C GLY A 411 -0.43 -6.77 22.55
N GLN A 412 -1.53 -6.44 23.21
CA GLN A 412 -2.88 -6.78 22.74
C GLN A 412 -3.41 -5.69 21.83
N ILE A 413 -4.03 -6.07 20.71
CA ILE A 413 -4.69 -5.11 19.83
C ILE A 413 -6.11 -4.88 20.33
N GLN A 414 -6.40 -3.64 20.73
CA GLN A 414 -7.69 -3.20 21.24
C GLN A 414 -8.37 -2.27 20.23
N ASN A 415 -9.70 -2.29 20.19
CA ASN A 415 -10.48 -1.36 19.39
C ASN A 415 -10.78 -0.10 20.22
N TYR A 416 -10.54 1.06 19.61
CA TYR A 416 -10.86 2.37 20.16
C TYR A 416 -11.92 3.01 19.28
N ALA A 417 -13.16 2.97 19.76
CA ALA A 417 -14.34 3.44 19.03
C ALA A 417 -14.34 4.97 18.84
N CYS A 418 -15.02 5.44 17.80
CA CYS A 418 -15.09 6.84 17.42
C CYS A 418 -16.52 7.21 17.03
N ASP A 419 -17.06 8.28 17.60
CA ASP A 419 -18.46 8.67 17.40
C ASP A 419 -18.64 9.63 16.21
N ALA A 420 -17.58 9.87 15.43
CA ALA A 420 -17.65 10.72 14.26
C ALA A 420 -18.54 10.10 13.18
N THR A 421 -19.42 10.90 12.58
CA THR A 421 -20.35 10.44 11.54
C THR A 421 -20.21 11.28 10.27
N ARG A 422 -20.64 10.70 9.15
CA ARG A 422 -20.75 11.40 7.86
C ARG A 422 -21.94 10.90 7.08
N ASN A 423 -22.49 11.78 6.26
CA ASN A 423 -23.56 11.46 5.33
C ASN A 423 -23.17 11.94 3.94
N MET A 424 -23.50 11.17 2.93
CA MET A 424 -23.27 11.51 1.53
C MET A 424 -24.59 11.47 0.77
N TRP A 425 -24.83 12.49 -0.04
CA TRP A 425 -25.96 12.58 -0.95
C TRP A 425 -25.44 12.45 -2.37
N ILE A 426 -25.87 11.37 -3.01
CA ILE A 426 -25.46 11.02 -4.37
C ILE A 426 -26.69 11.18 -5.26
N PRO A 427 -26.64 12.04 -6.28
CA PRO A 427 -27.74 12.21 -7.22
C PRO A 427 -28.17 10.89 -7.85
N LYS A 428 -29.49 10.74 -8.01
CA LYS A 428 -30.06 9.60 -8.75
C LYS A 428 -29.80 9.73 -10.26
N ASP A 429 -29.83 10.96 -10.77
CA ASP A 429 -29.48 11.27 -12.15
C ASP A 429 -27.95 11.13 -12.35
N PRO A 430 -27.48 10.17 -13.17
CA PRO A 430 -26.06 9.95 -13.40
C PRO A 430 -25.39 11.09 -14.18
N SER A 431 -26.16 11.99 -14.81
CA SER A 431 -25.61 13.18 -15.47
C SER A 431 -25.05 14.19 -14.46
N ILE A 432 -25.57 14.19 -13.23
CA ILE A 432 -25.13 15.07 -12.16
C ILE A 432 -23.97 14.39 -11.42
N ARG A 433 -22.75 14.69 -11.85
CA ARG A 433 -21.52 14.10 -11.33
C ARG A 433 -20.99 14.83 -10.08
N LYS A 434 -21.89 15.23 -9.18
CA LYS A 434 -21.57 15.95 -7.94
C LYS A 434 -22.04 15.17 -6.73
N VAL A 435 -21.26 15.18 -5.65
CA VAL A 435 -21.62 14.51 -4.39
C VAL A 435 -21.56 15.52 -3.27
N LEU A 436 -22.62 15.60 -2.46
CA LEU A 436 -22.65 16.39 -1.25
C LEU A 436 -22.27 15.52 -0.07
N ILE A 437 -21.28 15.95 0.70
CA ILE A 437 -20.76 15.26 1.87
C ILE A 437 -20.91 16.17 3.08
N ILE A 438 -21.51 15.64 4.14
CA ILE A 438 -21.77 16.38 5.37
C ILE A 438 -21.34 15.57 6.57
N HIS A 439 -20.54 16.17 7.42
CA HIS A 439 -20.05 15.55 8.64
C HIS A 439 -20.96 15.84 9.83
N GLY A 440 -21.01 14.91 10.77
CA GLY A 440 -21.59 15.18 12.08
C GLY A 440 -20.74 16.17 12.88
N PRO A 441 -21.27 16.72 13.99
CA PRO A 441 -20.57 17.72 14.80
C PRO A 441 -19.40 17.14 15.61
N THR A 442 -19.35 15.82 15.77
CA THR A 442 -18.36 15.15 16.62
C THR A 442 -17.04 14.95 15.87
N PRO A 443 -15.91 15.54 16.32
CA PRO A 443 -14.60 15.29 15.75
C PRO A 443 -14.12 13.86 16.00
N HIS A 444 -13.10 13.42 15.28
CA HIS A 444 -12.49 12.12 15.55
C HIS A 444 -11.68 12.17 16.85
N ASN A 445 -11.70 11.07 17.61
CA ASN A 445 -11.00 10.88 18.89
C ASN A 445 -9.79 9.93 18.77
N HIS A 446 -9.25 9.80 17.56
CA HIS A 446 -8.10 8.96 17.23
C HIS A 446 -7.33 9.62 16.11
N PRO A 447 -6.03 9.35 15.93
CA PRO A 447 -5.28 9.91 14.81
C PRO A 447 -5.71 9.27 13.50
N MET A 448 -5.27 9.89 12.40
CA MET A 448 -5.50 9.35 11.08
C MET A 448 -4.64 8.09 10.87
N PRO A 449 -5.22 6.95 10.48
CA PRO A 449 -4.44 5.79 10.08
C PRO A 449 -3.67 6.12 8.80
N MET A 450 -2.53 5.44 8.62
CA MET A 450 -1.72 5.61 7.41
C MET A 450 -2.54 5.33 6.15
N LEU A 451 -2.31 6.15 5.12
CA LEU A 451 -2.93 6.05 3.80
C LEU A 451 -2.37 4.84 3.03
N THR A 452 -2.79 3.63 3.40
CA THR A 452 -2.28 2.38 2.85
C THR A 452 -3.04 1.89 1.60
N LYS A 453 -4.15 2.53 1.24
CA LYS A 453 -4.97 2.14 0.10
C LYS A 453 -4.55 2.87 -1.19
N ALA A 454 -4.33 2.10 -2.25
CA ALA A 454 -4.12 2.67 -3.58
C ALA A 454 -5.45 3.13 -4.21
N THR A 455 -5.47 4.37 -4.69
CA THR A 455 -6.59 4.96 -5.43
C THR A 455 -6.65 4.40 -6.86
N PHE A 456 -7.67 4.79 -7.64
CA PHE A 456 -7.75 4.40 -9.04
C PHE A 456 -6.56 4.92 -9.84
N GLU A 457 -6.20 6.19 -9.63
CA GLU A 457 -5.09 6.86 -10.31
C GLU A 457 -3.75 6.16 -10.01
N ILE A 458 -3.51 5.78 -8.75
CA ILE A 458 -2.31 5.02 -8.37
C ILE A 458 -2.28 3.65 -9.07
N LYS A 459 -3.42 2.95 -9.09
CA LYS A 459 -3.50 1.63 -9.74
C LYS A 459 -3.31 1.74 -11.25
N ASP A 460 -3.90 2.74 -11.89
CA ASP A 460 -3.76 2.98 -13.32
C ASP A 460 -2.32 3.35 -13.67
N THR A 461 -1.71 4.27 -12.90
CA THR A 461 -0.29 4.61 -13.06
C THR A 461 0.59 3.36 -12.94
N TYR A 462 0.34 2.52 -11.93
CA TYR A 462 1.12 1.29 -11.75
C TYR A 462 0.85 0.24 -12.84
N ARG A 463 -0.37 0.16 -13.39
CA ARG A 463 -0.68 -0.66 -14.58
C ARG A 463 0.06 -0.16 -15.81
N SER A 464 0.15 1.15 -16.02
CA SER A 464 0.96 1.74 -17.10
C SER A 464 2.44 1.39 -16.95
N ILE A 465 2.95 1.37 -15.71
CA ILE A 465 4.32 0.91 -15.41
C ILE A 465 4.52 -0.57 -15.76
N ILE A 466 3.56 -1.43 -15.41
CA ILE A 466 3.58 -2.87 -15.78
C ILE A 466 3.56 -3.03 -17.30
N ALA A 467 2.70 -2.28 -18.00
CA ALA A 467 2.58 -2.31 -19.45
C ALA A 467 3.88 -1.87 -20.13
N ALA A 468 4.50 -0.77 -19.67
CA ALA A 468 5.76 -0.26 -20.19
C ALA A 468 6.96 -1.19 -19.92
N SER A 469 6.95 -1.91 -18.80
CA SER A 469 8.01 -2.87 -18.46
C SER A 469 7.84 -4.21 -19.18
N GLY A 470 6.64 -4.51 -19.67
CA GLY A 470 6.27 -5.80 -20.23
C GLY A 470 5.81 -6.81 -19.17
N VAL A 471 4.85 -7.64 -19.56
CA VAL A 471 4.17 -8.61 -18.68
C VAL A 471 4.91 -9.96 -18.60
N LEU A 472 5.68 -10.31 -19.63
CA LEU A 472 6.37 -11.59 -19.74
C LEU A 472 7.52 -11.67 -18.73
N GLY A 473 7.52 -12.69 -17.86
CA GLY A 473 8.54 -12.83 -16.82
C GLY A 473 8.55 -11.71 -15.78
N ALA A 474 7.51 -10.87 -15.75
CA ALA A 474 7.41 -9.72 -14.86
C ALA A 474 7.29 -10.18 -13.39
N THR A 475 8.13 -9.63 -12.54
CA THR A 475 8.03 -9.73 -11.08
C THR A 475 7.97 -8.33 -10.50
N VAL A 476 7.46 -8.17 -9.28
CA VAL A 476 7.42 -6.86 -8.62
C VAL A 476 8.81 -6.22 -8.57
N SER A 477 9.84 -7.01 -8.22
CA SER A 477 11.22 -6.52 -8.20
C SER A 477 11.72 -6.08 -9.58
N LYS A 478 11.43 -6.84 -10.65
CA LYS A 478 11.82 -6.45 -12.02
C LYS A 478 11.12 -5.16 -12.46
N ILE A 479 9.83 -5.02 -12.14
CA ILE A 479 9.05 -3.84 -12.47
C ILE A 479 9.54 -2.62 -11.68
N ASP A 480 9.65 -2.72 -10.35
CA ASP A 480 10.06 -1.60 -9.50
C ASP A 480 11.45 -1.06 -9.87
N ASN A 481 12.36 -1.94 -10.31
CA ASN A 481 13.73 -1.58 -10.70
C ASN A 481 13.88 -1.21 -12.18
N ALA A 482 12.84 -1.33 -13.01
CA ALA A 482 12.91 -1.01 -14.43
C ALA A 482 13.18 0.49 -14.67
N GLN A 483 13.92 0.80 -15.74
CA GLN A 483 14.18 2.20 -16.11
C GLN A 483 12.90 2.94 -16.51
N SER A 484 11.96 2.24 -17.16
CA SER A 484 10.62 2.75 -17.49
C SER A 484 9.85 3.22 -16.24
N THR A 485 9.94 2.50 -15.14
CA THR A 485 9.32 2.86 -13.85
C THR A 485 9.88 4.17 -13.33
N LYS A 486 11.21 4.34 -13.33
CA LYS A 486 11.84 5.59 -12.89
C LYS A 486 11.40 6.77 -13.78
N LEU A 487 11.29 6.57 -15.09
CA LEU A 487 10.83 7.62 -16.01
C LEU A 487 9.37 8.01 -15.74
N LEU A 488 8.46 7.03 -15.63
CA LEU A 488 7.03 7.27 -15.38
C LEU A 488 6.74 7.87 -14.00
N LEU A 489 7.62 7.65 -13.03
CA LEU A 489 7.50 8.19 -11.67
C LEU A 489 8.38 9.43 -11.43
N ASN A 490 8.92 10.06 -12.48
CA ASN A 490 9.79 11.24 -12.38
C ASN A 490 10.96 11.05 -11.40
N GLY A 491 11.61 9.89 -11.48
CA GLY A 491 12.74 9.48 -10.65
C GLY A 491 12.38 8.96 -9.26
N LYS A 492 11.12 9.03 -8.83
CA LYS A 492 10.67 8.51 -7.53
C LYS A 492 10.55 6.99 -7.54
N THR A 493 10.78 6.35 -6.39
CA THR A 493 10.42 4.94 -6.21
C THR A 493 8.90 4.78 -6.10
N PRO A 494 8.32 3.60 -6.39
CA PRO A 494 6.88 3.37 -6.22
C PRO A 494 6.37 3.74 -4.81
N ALA A 495 7.13 3.41 -3.76
CA ALA A 495 6.76 3.74 -2.39
C ALA A 495 6.84 5.26 -2.08
N ALA A 496 7.80 5.97 -2.67
CA ALA A 496 7.91 7.43 -2.55
C ALA A 496 6.84 8.16 -3.39
N PHE A 497 6.40 7.57 -4.50
CA PHE A 497 5.28 8.06 -5.29
C PHE A 497 3.94 7.90 -4.55
N ALA A 498 3.68 6.71 -4.00
CA ALA A 498 2.49 6.43 -3.22
C ALA A 498 2.77 5.44 -2.08
N PRO A 499 2.49 5.80 -0.81
CA PRO A 499 2.73 4.91 0.34
C PRO A 499 2.04 3.55 0.23
N ALA A 500 0.89 3.48 -0.45
CA ALA A 500 0.18 2.23 -0.70
C ALA A 500 1.00 1.21 -1.52
N LEU A 501 1.90 1.67 -2.39
CA LEU A 501 2.78 0.80 -3.20
C LEU A 501 3.97 0.25 -2.41
N TYR A 502 4.09 0.57 -1.13
CA TYR A 502 4.96 -0.15 -0.20
C TYR A 502 4.48 -1.60 0.01
N ASP A 503 3.18 -1.87 -0.16
CA ASP A 503 2.63 -3.23 -0.03
C ASP A 503 2.96 -4.08 -1.26
N ASN A 504 3.91 -5.00 -1.10
CA ASN A 504 4.29 -5.95 -2.14
C ASN A 504 3.14 -6.88 -2.55
N ARG A 505 2.20 -7.19 -1.66
CA ARG A 505 1.05 -8.04 -2.02
C ARG A 505 0.14 -7.31 -3.00
N LEU A 506 -0.17 -6.04 -2.73
CA LEU A 506 -0.94 -5.21 -3.64
C LEU A 506 -0.30 -5.14 -5.03
N LYS A 507 1.03 -4.93 -5.10
CA LYS A 507 1.76 -4.93 -6.38
C LYS A 507 1.73 -6.29 -7.07
N GLN A 508 1.89 -7.38 -6.33
CA GLN A 508 1.79 -8.75 -6.87
C GLN A 508 0.41 -9.02 -7.45
N ASP A 509 -0.66 -8.62 -6.78
CA ASP A 509 -2.03 -8.80 -7.25
C ASP A 509 -2.27 -8.01 -8.55
N MET A 510 -1.74 -6.79 -8.67
CA MET A 510 -1.80 -6.00 -9.92
C MET A 510 -0.99 -6.64 -11.06
N VAL A 511 0.22 -7.13 -10.78
CA VAL A 511 1.04 -7.85 -11.78
C VAL A 511 0.35 -9.13 -12.22
N ARG A 512 -0.23 -9.88 -11.28
CA ARG A 512 -1.00 -11.10 -11.57
C ARG A 512 -2.21 -10.80 -12.44
N ALA A 513 -2.96 -9.73 -12.13
CA ALA A 513 -4.10 -9.30 -12.94
C ALA A 513 -3.68 -8.97 -14.38
N ALA A 514 -2.62 -8.20 -14.58
CA ALA A 514 -2.08 -7.88 -15.91
C ALA A 514 -1.60 -9.14 -16.67
N LYS A 515 -1.01 -10.11 -15.95
CA LYS A 515 -0.65 -11.41 -16.55
C LYS A 515 -1.88 -12.20 -16.97
N LEU A 516 -2.92 -12.26 -16.15
CA LEU A 516 -4.17 -12.97 -16.50
C LEU A 516 -4.91 -12.32 -17.67
N GLU A 517 -4.83 -11.00 -17.79
CA GLU A 517 -5.39 -10.27 -18.93
C GLU A 517 -4.70 -10.66 -20.25
N LYS A 518 -3.36 -10.73 -20.24
CA LYS A 518 -2.56 -11.16 -21.40
C LYS A 518 -2.67 -12.67 -21.66
N TYR A 519 -2.71 -13.47 -20.61
CA TYR A 519 -2.78 -14.93 -20.64
C TYR A 519 -4.13 -15.40 -20.11
N ARG A 520 -5.17 -15.23 -20.92
CA ARG A 520 -6.58 -15.52 -20.54
C ARG A 520 -6.81 -16.96 -20.09
N ASN A 521 -5.97 -17.88 -20.54
CA ASN A 521 -6.03 -19.30 -20.17
C ASN A 521 -5.29 -19.62 -18.86
N GLY A 522 -4.89 -18.61 -18.08
CA GLY A 522 -4.23 -18.79 -16.78
C GLY A 522 -2.73 -18.48 -16.81
N LEU A 523 -2.03 -18.86 -15.75
CA LEU A 523 -0.57 -18.65 -15.59
C LEU A 523 0.24 -19.95 -15.47
N GLY A 524 -0.45 -21.09 -15.48
CA GLY A 524 0.15 -22.42 -15.36
C GLY A 524 0.13 -23.18 -16.69
N VAL A 525 -0.02 -24.50 -16.61
CA VAL A 525 -0.07 -25.39 -17.79
C VAL A 525 -1.18 -25.00 -18.76
N ASP A 526 -2.34 -24.57 -18.25
CA ASP A 526 -3.48 -24.12 -19.06
C ASP A 526 -3.13 -22.92 -19.97
N ALA A 527 -2.15 -22.11 -19.57
CA ALA A 527 -1.64 -21.01 -20.39
C ALA A 527 -0.73 -21.51 -21.52
N ILE A 528 0.04 -22.57 -21.26
CA ILE A 528 1.02 -23.15 -22.18
C ILE A 528 0.34 -23.97 -23.27
N LEU A 529 -0.76 -24.67 -22.95
CA LEU A 529 -1.46 -25.53 -23.91
C LEU A 529 -1.88 -24.81 -25.21
N PRO A 530 -2.57 -23.65 -25.17
CA PRO A 530 -2.91 -22.89 -26.37
C PRO A 530 -1.68 -22.39 -27.14
N MET A 531 -0.60 -22.02 -26.43
CA MET A 531 0.66 -21.64 -27.07
C MET A 531 1.27 -22.83 -27.79
N TYR A 532 1.31 -23.99 -27.15
CA TYR A 532 1.76 -25.24 -27.76
C TYR A 532 0.95 -25.59 -29.00
N TYR A 533 -0.38 -25.52 -28.94
CA TYR A 533 -1.23 -25.77 -30.11
C TYR A 533 -0.98 -24.76 -31.25
N ALA A 534 -0.73 -23.49 -30.93
CA ALA A 534 -0.34 -22.49 -31.93
C ALA A 534 1.03 -22.79 -32.55
N GLU A 535 2.00 -23.27 -31.75
CA GLU A 535 3.32 -23.69 -32.22
C GLU A 535 3.25 -24.94 -33.11
N LEU A 536 2.32 -25.88 -32.87
CA LEU A 536 2.15 -27.06 -33.71
C LEU A 536 1.78 -26.75 -35.17
N VAL A 537 1.22 -25.57 -35.45
CA VAL A 537 0.93 -25.13 -36.81
C VAL A 537 2.19 -24.68 -37.55
N LYS A 538 3.24 -24.26 -36.83
CA LYS A 538 4.50 -23.82 -37.41
C LYS A 538 5.34 -25.00 -37.91
N PRO A 539 6.20 -24.82 -38.92
CA PRO A 539 7.23 -25.80 -39.29
C PRO A 539 8.10 -26.16 -38.09
N LEU A 540 8.56 -27.40 -37.99
CA LEU A 540 9.38 -27.88 -36.86
C LEU A 540 10.56 -26.95 -36.46
N PRO A 541 11.34 -26.36 -37.40
CA PRO A 541 12.43 -25.43 -37.06
C PRO A 541 11.95 -24.05 -36.60
N GLU A 542 10.66 -23.73 -36.70
CA GLU A 542 10.11 -22.48 -36.19
C GLU A 542 9.39 -22.67 -34.84
N ARG A 543 9.34 -23.91 -34.33
CA ARG A 543 8.65 -24.24 -33.09
C ARG A 543 9.50 -23.90 -31.88
N TYR A 544 9.00 -23.01 -31.04
CA TYR A 544 9.56 -22.79 -29.72
C TYR A 544 9.26 -23.96 -28.77
N ILE A 545 8.06 -24.55 -28.89
CA ILE A 545 7.62 -25.72 -28.11
C ILE A 545 7.54 -26.92 -29.06
N SER A 546 8.49 -27.84 -28.96
CA SER A 546 8.67 -28.92 -29.94
C SER A 546 7.95 -30.22 -29.59
N GLY A 547 7.55 -30.40 -28.33
CA GLY A 547 6.79 -31.58 -27.92
C GLY A 547 6.18 -31.47 -26.53
N GLN A 548 5.14 -32.27 -26.30
CA GLN A 548 4.49 -32.45 -25.01
C GLN A 548 4.49 -33.93 -24.64
N SER A 549 4.86 -34.28 -23.41
CA SER A 549 4.61 -35.63 -22.88
C SER A 549 3.84 -35.57 -21.55
N LYS A 550 2.92 -36.51 -21.38
CA LYS A 550 2.10 -36.67 -20.16
C LYS A 550 2.42 -38.01 -19.53
N LYS A 551 2.89 -38.05 -18.27
CA LYS A 551 3.02 -39.31 -17.53
C LYS A 551 1.62 -39.74 -17.04
N LYS A 552 1.30 -41.04 -17.13
CA LYS A 552 -0.04 -41.57 -16.77
C LYS A 552 -0.35 -41.52 -15.26
N ALA A 553 0.67 -41.45 -14.40
CA ALA A 553 0.53 -41.57 -12.95
C ALA A 553 0.48 -40.22 -12.20
N SER A 554 0.96 -39.14 -12.82
CA SER A 554 0.98 -37.79 -12.25
C SER A 554 0.51 -36.82 -13.33
N GLN A 555 -0.31 -35.82 -13.01
CA GLN A 555 -0.78 -34.80 -13.97
C GLN A 555 0.36 -33.83 -14.38
N ILE A 556 1.57 -34.35 -14.56
CA ILE A 556 2.77 -33.60 -14.91
C ILE A 556 2.89 -33.59 -16.44
N PHE A 557 3.01 -32.39 -16.98
CA PHE A 557 3.24 -32.14 -18.39
C PHE A 557 4.69 -31.70 -18.59
N PHE A 558 5.39 -32.39 -19.48
CA PHE A 558 6.72 -31.99 -19.92
C PHE A 558 6.62 -31.31 -21.27
N PHE A 559 7.18 -30.11 -21.37
CA PHE A 559 7.31 -29.38 -22.63
C PHE A 559 8.78 -29.36 -23.04
N SER A 560 9.06 -29.82 -24.24
CA SER A 560 10.41 -29.76 -24.83
C SER A 560 10.57 -28.44 -25.56
N PHE A 561 11.64 -27.70 -25.24
CA PHE A 561 11.99 -26.45 -25.91
C PHE A 561 13.25 -26.69 -26.76
N LEU A 562 13.22 -26.31 -28.03
CA LEU A 562 14.42 -26.35 -28.88
C LEU A 562 15.30 -25.14 -28.53
N LEU A 563 16.42 -25.39 -27.86
CA LEU A 563 17.49 -24.39 -27.77
C LEU A 563 18.19 -24.35 -29.13
N PHE A 564 17.94 -23.29 -29.90
CA PHE A 564 18.76 -22.99 -31.07
C PHE A 564 20.17 -22.68 -30.60
N SER A 565 21.06 -23.68 -30.66
CA SER A 565 22.48 -23.38 -30.73
C SER A 565 22.70 -22.67 -32.05
N CYS A 566 23.02 -21.37 -32.03
CA CYS A 566 23.68 -20.71 -33.14
C CYS A 566 25.07 -21.36 -33.33
N ALA A 567 25.10 -22.55 -33.91
CA ALA A 567 26.31 -23.14 -34.46
C ALA A 567 26.45 -22.59 -35.88
N GLU A 568 27.23 -21.51 -35.96
CA GLU A 568 28.00 -20.99 -37.09
C GLU A 568 27.61 -21.45 -38.50
N ALA A 569 27.14 -20.50 -39.32
CA ALA A 569 27.45 -20.49 -40.73
C ALA A 569 28.83 -19.84 -40.92
N HIS A 570 29.83 -20.66 -41.20
CA HIS A 570 31.08 -20.27 -41.84
C HIS A 570 31.24 -21.05 -43.15
#